data_AF-H3C8E9-F1
#
_entry.id   AF-H3C8E9-F1
#
_cell.length_a   1.000
_cell.length_b   1.000
_cell.length_c   1.000
_cell.angle_alpha   90.00
_cell.angle_beta   90.00
_cell.angle_gamma   90.00
#
_symmetry.space_group_name_H-M   'P 1'
#
loop_
_entity.id
_entity.type
_entity.pdbx_description
1 polymer ?
#
loop_
_entity_poly.entity_id
_entity_poly.type
_entity_poly.pdbx_seq_one_letter_code
_entity_poly.pdbx_strand_id
1 'polypeptide(L)'
;FVGPDVEFLRSVMPPTTDPAFFQFLLQLDASRVTLRSVPEGSVVFARVPLMEVEGPLAVVQLVETSLLCLVNYASLVCSNAARFRMAAPKRKLLEMGLRRAQGPDGGLTASRYTYIGGFDLTSNVQAGFLFGIPVTGTMAHSYVTSFTSLEEVWPQLIPDAGGGQRDPEPVDLISLTKGLLTRVCELLGAEAGRVHEGELAAFLSYAAAYPHNFLSVIDSYSVGCSGLLNFCAVALALCELGYRPVGVRLDSGDLCSLSVDVRRVFRRCSHFSAPAFDSLIIVGTNNISEKS
;
A
#
# COMPACT_ATOMS: atom_id res chain seq x y z
N PHE A 1 -26.04 26.08 2.94
CA PHE A 1 -26.51 25.95 1.55
C PHE A 1 -25.98 27.12 0.75
N VAL A 2 -25.51 26.90 -0.47
CA VAL A 2 -25.18 28.00 -1.39
C VAL A 2 -26.42 28.38 -2.21
N GLY A 3 -26.43 29.58 -2.81
CA GLY A 3 -27.56 30.09 -3.60
C GLY A 3 -28.13 29.08 -4.61
N PRO A 4 -27.29 28.44 -5.44
CA PRO A 4 -27.75 27.42 -6.39
C PRO A 4 -28.48 26.22 -5.74
N ASP A 5 -28.07 25.77 -4.56
CA ASP A 5 -28.74 24.66 -3.86
C ASP A 5 -30.18 25.04 -3.49
N VAL A 6 -30.37 26.27 -2.99
CA VAL A 6 -31.66 26.78 -2.53
C VAL A 6 -32.59 27.07 -3.72
N GLU A 7 -32.04 27.57 -4.83
CA GLU A 7 -32.78 27.72 -6.09
C GLU A 7 -33.26 26.36 -6.62
N PHE A 8 -32.42 25.33 -6.57
CA PHE A 8 -32.82 23.99 -6.94
C PHE A 8 -33.94 23.48 -6.03
N LEU A 9 -33.80 23.59 -4.71
CA LEU A 9 -34.84 23.20 -3.75
C LEU A 9 -36.17 23.93 -4.00
N ARG A 10 -36.12 25.22 -4.33
CA ARG A 10 -37.31 26.00 -4.69
C ARG A 10 -38.01 25.47 -5.94
N SER A 11 -37.27 24.89 -6.89
CA SER A 11 -37.86 24.34 -8.12
C SER A 11 -38.53 22.98 -7.93
N VAL A 12 -38.09 22.17 -6.95
CA VAL A 12 -38.62 20.82 -6.70
C VAL A 12 -39.65 20.77 -5.57
N MET A 13 -39.67 21.76 -4.67
CA MET A 13 -40.65 21.83 -3.58
C MET A 13 -42.00 22.39 -4.06
N PRO A 14 -43.11 22.12 -3.33
CA PRO A 14 -44.42 22.64 -3.67
C PRO A 14 -44.42 24.18 -3.82
N PRO A 15 -45.10 24.76 -4.82
CA PRO A 15 -45.17 26.21 -5.02
C PRO A 15 -45.77 26.99 -3.84
N THR A 16 -46.51 26.30 -2.97
CA THR A 16 -47.11 26.85 -1.74
C THR A 16 -46.15 26.90 -0.55
N THR A 17 -44.89 26.47 -0.73
CA THR A 17 -43.86 26.54 0.32
C THR A 17 -43.57 27.98 0.69
N ASP A 18 -43.56 28.29 1.98
CA ASP A 18 -43.31 29.63 2.49
C ASP A 18 -41.96 30.18 1.97
N PRO A 19 -41.93 31.35 1.30
CA PRO A 19 -40.68 31.98 0.86
C PRO A 19 -39.65 32.18 1.98
N ALA A 20 -40.09 32.37 3.23
CA ALA A 20 -39.22 32.53 4.38
C ALA A 20 -38.41 31.26 4.70
N PHE A 21 -38.90 30.08 4.33
CA PHE A 21 -38.16 28.82 4.50
C PHE A 21 -36.84 28.82 3.72
N PHE A 22 -36.85 29.33 2.48
CA PHE A 22 -35.63 29.42 1.67
C PHE A 22 -34.64 30.44 2.22
N GLN A 23 -35.14 31.54 2.81
CA GLN A 23 -34.29 32.50 3.53
C GLN A 23 -33.67 31.86 4.77
N PHE A 24 -34.44 31.05 5.50
CA PHE A 24 -33.94 30.27 6.63
C PHE A 24 -32.81 29.32 6.21
N LEU A 25 -32.93 28.59 5.09
CA LEU A 25 -31.87 27.71 4.60
C LEU A 25 -30.57 28.44 4.24
N LEU A 26 -30.67 29.66 3.71
CA LEU A 26 -29.50 30.50 3.40
C LEU A 26 -28.80 31.03 4.65
N GLN A 27 -29.55 31.21 5.74
CA GLN A 27 -29.05 31.72 7.02
C GLN A 27 -28.72 30.61 8.03
N LEU A 28 -28.88 29.35 7.63
CA LEU A 28 -28.72 28.20 8.52
C LEU A 28 -27.25 28.04 8.92
N ASP A 29 -27.02 27.96 10.23
CA ASP A 29 -25.70 27.70 10.81
C ASP A 29 -25.79 26.64 11.94
N ALA A 30 -24.63 26.08 12.29
CA ALA A 30 -24.50 25.09 13.37
C ALA A 30 -23.99 25.72 14.69
N SER A 31 -24.04 27.05 14.85
CA SER A 31 -23.43 27.76 15.99
C SER A 31 -24.05 27.40 17.35
N ARG A 32 -25.31 26.95 17.36
CA ARG A 32 -26.06 26.51 18.54
C ARG A 32 -26.10 24.99 18.69
N VAL A 33 -25.31 24.26 17.92
CA VAL A 33 -25.19 22.80 18.04
C VAL A 33 -24.08 22.48 19.03
N THR A 34 -24.40 21.68 20.03
CA THR A 34 -23.44 21.07 20.96
C THR A 34 -23.31 19.59 20.64
N LEU A 35 -22.07 19.10 20.57
CA LEU A 35 -21.76 17.70 20.27
C LEU A 35 -20.91 17.11 21.39
N ARG A 36 -21.36 15.99 21.97
CA ARG A 36 -20.59 15.17 22.91
C ARG A 36 -20.33 13.83 22.22
N SER A 37 -19.11 13.32 22.28
CA SER A 37 -18.74 12.05 21.63
C SER A 37 -17.73 11.30 22.47
N VAL A 38 -17.73 9.97 22.34
CA VAL A 38 -16.60 9.16 22.80
C VAL A 38 -15.33 9.59 22.03
N PRO A 39 -14.15 9.58 22.68
CA PRO A 39 -12.88 9.83 21.99
C PRO A 39 -12.60 8.78 20.91
N GLU A 40 -11.99 9.17 19.79
CA GLU A 40 -11.52 8.23 18.76
C GLU A 40 -10.59 7.16 19.35
N GLY A 41 -10.73 5.92 18.89
CA GLY A 41 -9.99 4.77 19.41
C GLY A 41 -10.62 4.10 20.64
N SER A 42 -11.68 4.67 21.21
CA SER A 42 -12.44 4.03 22.28
C SER A 42 -13.20 2.81 21.78
N VAL A 43 -13.24 1.74 22.58
CA VAL A 43 -14.10 0.58 22.31
C VAL A 43 -15.54 0.94 22.69
N VAL A 44 -16.45 0.76 21.73
CA VAL A 44 -17.89 1.00 21.93
C VAL A 44 -18.68 -0.30 21.75
N PHE A 45 -19.86 -0.35 22.37
CA PHE A 45 -20.74 -1.51 22.32
C PHE A 45 -22.10 -1.14 21.73
N ALA A 46 -22.79 -2.14 21.21
CA ALA A 46 -24.14 -1.97 20.70
C ALA A 46 -25.06 -1.37 21.77
N ARG A 47 -25.96 -0.46 21.36
CA ARG A 47 -26.95 0.21 22.22
C ARG A 47 -26.34 1.18 23.26
N VAL A 48 -25.08 1.57 23.10
CA VAL A 48 -24.47 2.68 23.85
C VAL A 48 -24.34 3.87 22.92
N PRO A 49 -24.72 5.10 23.34
CA PRO A 49 -24.52 6.30 22.54
C PRO A 49 -23.03 6.52 22.24
N LEU A 50 -22.70 6.59 20.95
CA LEU A 50 -21.38 7.04 20.47
C LEU A 50 -21.25 8.56 20.55
N MET A 51 -22.34 9.25 20.22
CA MET A 51 -22.41 10.69 20.06
C MET A 51 -23.79 11.20 20.46
N GLU A 52 -23.82 12.35 21.11
CA GLU A 52 -25.01 13.13 21.44
C GLU A 52 -24.93 14.47 20.72
N VAL A 53 -26.00 14.84 20.02
CA VAL A 53 -26.11 16.10 19.28
C VAL A 53 -27.30 16.88 19.82
N GLU A 54 -27.05 18.05 20.38
CA GLU A 54 -28.04 18.90 21.05
C GLU A 54 -28.10 20.26 20.34
N GLY A 55 -29.30 20.77 20.05
CA GLY A 55 -29.45 22.06 19.38
C GLY A 55 -30.82 22.27 18.74
N PRO A 56 -30.96 23.31 17.90
CA PRO A 56 -32.21 23.57 17.18
C PRO A 56 -32.60 22.38 16.30
N LEU A 57 -33.86 21.92 16.43
CA LEU A 57 -34.35 20.69 15.80
C LEU A 57 -34.02 20.60 14.30
N ALA A 58 -34.31 21.66 13.54
CA ALA A 58 -34.06 21.68 12.10
C ALA A 58 -32.58 21.47 11.73
N VAL A 59 -31.65 21.95 12.56
CA VAL A 59 -30.20 21.85 12.28
C VAL A 59 -29.68 20.47 12.68
N VAL A 60 -30.04 19.99 13.88
CA VAL A 60 -29.58 18.67 14.36
C VAL A 60 -30.15 17.52 13.52
N GLN A 61 -31.34 17.71 12.96
CA GLN A 61 -31.95 16.76 12.03
C GLN A 61 -31.22 16.71 10.68
N LEU A 62 -30.74 17.86 10.18
CA LEU A 62 -30.02 17.93 8.89
C LEU A 62 -28.64 17.25 8.93
N VAL A 63 -27.95 17.30 10.08
CA VAL A 63 -26.61 16.72 10.21
C VAL A 63 -26.62 15.20 10.39
N GLU A 64 -27.77 14.59 10.68
CA GLU A 64 -27.91 13.15 10.93
C GLU A 64 -27.28 12.31 9.81
N THR A 65 -27.68 12.54 8.56
CA THR A 65 -27.20 11.78 7.40
C THR A 65 -25.67 11.86 7.25
N SER A 66 -25.10 13.06 7.41
CA SER A 66 -23.66 13.27 7.30
C SER A 66 -22.90 12.59 8.43
N LEU A 67 -23.37 12.71 9.67
CA LEU A 67 -22.75 12.08 10.83
C LEU A 67 -22.81 10.56 10.74
N LEU A 68 -23.96 10.00 10.34
CA LEU A 68 -24.10 8.56 10.12
C LEU A 68 -23.12 8.05 9.05
N CYS A 69 -22.99 8.76 7.93
CA CYS A 69 -22.06 8.38 6.87
C CYS A 69 -20.60 8.36 7.38
N LEU A 70 -20.17 9.45 8.02
CA LEU A 70 -18.80 9.62 8.50
C LEU A 70 -18.45 8.62 9.61
N VAL A 71 -19.31 8.50 10.62
CA VAL A 71 -19.04 7.67 11.80
C VAL A 71 -19.15 6.18 11.50
N ASN A 72 -20.16 5.75 10.73
CA ASN A 72 -20.33 4.33 10.43
C ASN A 72 -19.16 3.78 9.61
N TYR A 73 -18.74 4.50 8.56
CA TYR A 73 -17.65 4.04 7.71
C TYR A 73 -16.32 4.00 8.46
N ALA A 74 -15.98 5.09 9.18
CA ALA A 74 -14.78 5.17 9.99
C ALA A 74 -14.69 4.05 11.03
N SER A 75 -15.78 3.85 11.80
CA SER A 75 -15.85 2.85 12.86
C SER A 75 -15.76 1.43 12.32
N LEU A 76 -16.41 1.15 11.18
CA LEU A 76 -16.35 -0.16 10.51
C LEU A 76 -14.93 -0.50 10.08
N VAL A 77 -14.25 0.43 9.40
CA VAL A 77 -12.87 0.23 8.93
C VAL A 77 -11.91 0.05 10.11
N CYS A 78 -12.02 0.91 11.14
CA CYS A 78 -11.21 0.81 12.35
C CYS A 78 -11.39 -0.53 13.06
N SER A 79 -12.64 -0.98 13.20
CA SER A 79 -12.96 -2.25 13.86
C SER A 79 -12.42 -3.45 13.07
N ASN A 80 -12.51 -3.41 11.73
CA ASN A 80 -11.92 -4.44 10.90
C ASN A 80 -10.40 -4.48 11.04
N ALA A 81 -9.73 -3.33 10.98
CA ALA A 81 -8.29 -3.23 11.16
C ALA A 81 -7.83 -3.75 12.53
N ALA A 82 -8.59 -3.48 13.60
CA ALA A 82 -8.33 -4.02 14.93
C ALA A 82 -8.38 -5.55 14.95
N ARG A 83 -9.33 -6.16 14.23
CA ARG A 83 -9.42 -7.64 14.13
C ARG A 83 -8.21 -8.25 13.44
N PHE A 84 -7.71 -7.62 12.38
CA PHE A 84 -6.45 -8.03 11.74
C PHE A 84 -5.24 -7.88 12.67
N ARG A 85 -5.14 -6.78 13.44
CA ARG A 85 -4.10 -6.63 14.45
C ARG A 85 -4.17 -7.71 15.53
N MET A 86 -5.37 -8.08 15.98
CA MET A 86 -5.56 -9.19 16.93
C MET A 86 -5.12 -10.53 16.35
N ALA A 87 -5.41 -10.79 15.07
CA ALA A 87 -4.96 -12.00 14.38
C ALA A 87 -3.44 -12.05 14.16
N ALA A 88 -2.79 -10.89 13.97
CA ALA A 88 -1.36 -10.80 13.69
C ALA A 88 -0.62 -9.77 14.60
N PRO A 89 -0.50 -10.01 15.92
CA PRO A 89 -0.01 -9.00 16.88
C PRO A 89 1.43 -8.55 16.67
N LYS A 90 2.28 -9.43 16.13
CA LYS A 90 3.72 -9.19 15.94
C LYS A 90 4.13 -8.92 14.49
N ARG A 91 3.18 -8.96 13.55
CA ARG A 91 3.47 -8.74 12.12
C ARG A 91 3.31 -7.26 11.78
N LYS A 92 4.06 -6.80 10.79
CA LYS A 92 3.79 -5.50 10.17
C LYS A 92 2.59 -5.63 9.25
N LEU A 93 1.61 -4.76 9.46
CA LEU A 93 0.37 -4.69 8.70
C LEU A 93 0.37 -3.46 7.80
N LEU A 94 -0.03 -3.65 6.55
CA LEU A 94 0.06 -2.66 5.49
C LEU A 94 -1.30 -2.55 4.78
N GLU A 95 -1.83 -1.34 4.73
CA GLU A 95 -3.07 -1.00 4.03
C GLU A 95 -2.77 -0.61 2.57
N MET A 96 -3.33 -1.37 1.62
CA MET A 96 -3.22 -1.16 0.16
C MET A 96 -4.58 -1.22 -0.56
N GLY A 97 -5.66 -0.95 0.17
CA GLY A 97 -7.05 -1.00 -0.27
C GLY A 97 -7.51 0.24 -1.04
N LEU A 98 -6.69 1.30 -1.15
CA LEU A 98 -7.03 2.57 -1.81
C LEU A 98 -7.74 2.40 -3.15
N ARG A 99 -7.27 1.47 -3.99
CA ARG A 99 -7.83 1.20 -5.33
C ARG A 99 -9.26 0.66 -5.36
N ARG A 100 -9.80 0.25 -4.20
CA ARG A 100 -11.17 -0.27 -4.03
C ARG A 100 -11.98 0.56 -3.03
N ALA A 101 -11.39 1.62 -2.47
CA ALA A 101 -12.08 2.50 -1.56
C ALA A 101 -13.14 3.31 -2.33
N GLN A 102 -14.26 3.62 -1.67
CA GLN A 102 -15.45 4.16 -2.34
C GLN A 102 -15.48 5.68 -2.30
N GLY A 103 -15.63 6.29 -3.48
CA GLY A 103 -15.74 7.75 -3.61
C GLY A 103 -14.43 8.50 -3.37
N PRO A 104 -14.46 9.85 -3.44
CA PRO A 104 -13.27 10.69 -3.34
C PRO A 104 -12.57 10.61 -1.97
N ASP A 105 -13.35 10.59 -0.88
CA ASP A 105 -12.81 10.61 0.49
C ASP A 105 -12.67 9.22 1.13
N GLY A 106 -13.23 8.18 0.50
CA GLY A 106 -13.23 6.84 1.06
C GLY A 106 -11.82 6.30 1.24
N GLY A 107 -10.92 6.56 0.29
CA GLY A 107 -9.52 6.18 0.36
C GLY A 107 -8.77 6.79 1.54
N LEU A 108 -8.92 8.11 1.71
CA LEU A 108 -8.28 8.85 2.80
C LEU A 108 -8.80 8.40 4.17
N THR A 109 -10.13 8.26 4.29
CA THR A 109 -10.80 7.81 5.51
C THR A 109 -10.37 6.39 5.85
N ALA A 110 -10.36 5.48 4.86
CA ALA A 110 -9.96 4.10 5.08
C ALA A 110 -8.53 4.00 5.62
N SER A 111 -7.58 4.70 4.99
CA SER A 111 -6.17 4.67 5.42
C SER A 111 -5.98 5.20 6.84
N ARG A 112 -6.64 6.32 7.20
CA ARG A 112 -6.58 6.88 8.56
C ARG A 112 -7.11 5.91 9.61
N TYR A 113 -8.32 5.40 9.42
CA TYR A 113 -8.95 4.57 10.44
C TYR A 113 -8.40 3.15 10.47
N THR A 114 -7.80 2.66 9.38
CA THR A 114 -7.03 1.41 9.40
C THR A 114 -5.77 1.55 10.26
N TYR A 115 -5.09 2.70 10.19
CA TYR A 115 -3.94 2.99 11.04
C TYR A 115 -4.33 3.10 12.52
N ILE A 116 -5.41 3.83 12.85
CA ILE A 116 -5.95 3.90 14.21
C ILE A 116 -6.32 2.51 14.75
N GLY A 117 -6.91 1.65 13.90
CA GLY A 117 -7.23 0.27 14.25
C GLY A 117 -6.01 -0.62 14.45
N GLY A 118 -4.80 -0.17 14.12
CA GLY A 118 -3.55 -0.82 14.49
C GLY A 118 -2.71 -1.32 13.32
N PHE A 119 -3.00 -0.93 12.08
CA PHE A 119 -2.05 -1.13 10.98
C PHE A 119 -0.85 -0.20 11.11
N ASP A 120 0.29 -0.58 10.53
CA ASP A 120 1.54 0.15 10.69
C ASP A 120 1.83 1.12 9.54
N LEU A 121 1.32 0.82 8.35
CA LEU A 121 1.72 1.46 7.09
C LEU A 121 0.52 1.60 6.14
N THR A 122 0.56 2.58 5.23
CA THR A 122 -0.41 2.74 4.13
C THR A 122 0.28 3.02 2.79
N SER A 123 -0.34 2.65 1.67
CA SER A 123 0.07 3.13 0.34
C SER A 123 -0.47 4.53 -0.01
N ASN A 124 -1.35 5.09 0.82
CA ASN A 124 -2.01 6.36 0.53
C ASN A 124 -1.14 7.56 0.91
N VAL A 125 -0.52 8.19 -0.08
CA VAL A 125 0.34 9.37 0.10
C VAL A 125 -0.40 10.57 0.69
N GLN A 126 -1.69 10.74 0.42
CA GLN A 126 -2.48 11.83 0.97
C GLN A 126 -2.71 11.64 2.48
N ALA A 127 -2.92 10.39 2.91
CA ALA A 127 -3.03 10.06 4.32
C ALA A 127 -1.70 10.30 5.06
N GLY A 128 -0.57 9.97 4.42
CA GLY A 128 0.75 10.31 4.94
C GLY A 128 0.98 11.80 5.07
N PHE A 129 0.59 12.58 4.05
CA PHE A 129 0.74 14.03 4.06
C PHE A 129 -0.12 14.73 5.13
N LEU A 130 -1.40 14.34 5.26
CA LEU A 130 -2.34 15.01 6.16
C LEU A 130 -2.24 14.54 7.62
N PHE A 131 -1.93 13.27 7.84
CA PHE A 131 -2.01 12.64 9.17
C PHE A 131 -0.67 12.09 9.68
N GLY A 132 0.41 12.22 8.91
CA GLY A 132 1.74 11.72 9.30
C GLY A 132 1.82 10.18 9.35
N ILE A 133 0.90 9.48 8.69
CA ILE A 133 0.89 8.01 8.67
C ILE A 133 2.07 7.51 7.82
N PRO A 134 2.89 6.57 8.30
CA PRO A 134 3.99 6.02 7.52
C PRO A 134 3.53 5.45 6.17
N VAL A 135 4.13 5.95 5.10
CA VAL A 135 3.80 5.54 3.73
C VAL A 135 4.78 4.48 3.24
N THR A 136 4.25 3.44 2.60
CA THR A 136 5.07 2.45 1.88
C THR A 136 4.36 2.02 0.60
N GLY A 137 5.14 1.67 -0.40
CA GLY A 137 4.66 1.15 -1.67
C GLY A 137 5.70 0.23 -2.28
N THR A 138 5.28 -0.58 -3.24
CA THR A 138 6.18 -1.45 -4.00
C THR A 138 5.86 -1.29 -5.47
N MET A 139 6.67 -1.89 -6.34
CA MET A 139 6.36 -1.92 -7.77
C MET A 139 5.01 -2.62 -8.07
N ALA A 140 4.34 -2.16 -9.12
CA ALA A 140 3.08 -2.69 -9.60
C ALA A 140 3.29 -3.71 -10.74
N HIS A 141 2.35 -4.64 -10.93
CA HIS A 141 2.39 -5.57 -12.07
C HIS A 141 2.46 -4.84 -13.40
N SER A 142 1.73 -3.72 -13.56
CA SER A 142 1.74 -2.93 -14.79
C SER A 142 3.12 -2.38 -15.15
N TYR A 143 3.96 -2.10 -14.14
CA TYR A 143 5.34 -1.68 -14.34
C TYR A 143 6.21 -2.85 -14.79
N VAL A 144 5.98 -4.07 -14.29
CA VAL A 144 6.71 -5.26 -14.74
C VAL A 144 6.35 -5.61 -16.18
N THR A 145 5.05 -5.57 -16.51
CA THR A 145 4.55 -5.96 -17.84
C THR A 145 4.78 -4.90 -18.92
N SER A 146 5.27 -3.71 -18.58
CA SER A 146 5.57 -2.68 -19.57
C SER A 146 6.92 -2.87 -20.26
N PHE A 147 7.78 -3.76 -19.75
CA PHE A 147 9.10 -4.03 -20.31
C PHE A 147 9.06 -5.29 -21.17
N THR A 148 9.77 -5.25 -22.29
CA THR A 148 9.91 -6.35 -23.24
C THR A 148 11.34 -6.86 -23.35
N SER A 149 12.34 -5.97 -23.21
CA SER A 149 13.76 -6.32 -23.34
C SER A 149 14.66 -5.55 -22.39
N LEU A 150 15.90 -6.00 -22.26
CA LEU A 150 16.94 -5.32 -21.46
C LEU A 150 17.39 -3.97 -22.03
N GLU A 151 17.08 -3.68 -23.29
CA GLU A 151 17.44 -2.41 -23.94
C GLU A 151 16.68 -1.23 -23.31
N GLU A 152 15.55 -1.49 -22.69
CA GLU A 152 14.70 -0.51 -22.01
C GLU A 152 15.20 -0.14 -20.60
N VAL A 153 16.23 -0.81 -20.09
CA VAL A 153 16.79 -0.54 -18.76
C VAL A 153 17.59 0.76 -18.77
N TRP A 154 17.17 1.70 -17.92
CA TRP A 154 17.87 2.95 -17.70
C TRP A 154 17.82 3.40 -16.23
N PRO A 155 18.93 3.88 -15.63
CA PRO A 155 20.30 3.83 -16.17
C PRO A 155 20.88 2.40 -16.13
N GLN A 156 21.81 2.09 -17.04
CA GLN A 156 22.50 0.78 -17.07
C GLN A 156 23.71 0.72 -16.14
N LEU A 157 24.34 1.87 -15.93
CA LEU A 157 25.49 2.01 -15.05
C LEU A 157 25.03 2.54 -13.70
N ILE A 158 25.43 1.87 -12.62
CA ILE A 158 25.15 2.34 -11.25
C ILE A 158 26.45 2.45 -10.43
N PRO A 159 26.55 3.41 -9.49
CA PRO A 159 27.75 3.57 -8.67
C PRO A 159 27.95 2.35 -7.77
N ASP A 160 29.20 1.94 -7.57
CA ASP A 160 29.55 0.97 -6.52
C ASP A 160 29.57 1.66 -5.14
N ALA A 161 28.64 1.28 -4.26
CA ALA A 161 28.57 1.80 -2.90
C ALA A 161 29.44 1.00 -1.89
N GLY A 162 30.06 -0.09 -2.33
CA GLY A 162 30.81 -1.04 -1.49
C GLY A 162 32.26 -0.65 -1.19
N GLY A 163 32.84 0.32 -1.90
CA GLY A 163 34.23 0.74 -1.76
C GLY A 163 34.40 2.11 -1.11
N GLY A 164 35.35 2.26 -0.17
CA GLY A 164 35.77 3.55 0.43
C GLY A 164 36.48 4.50 -0.54
N GLN A 165 36.26 4.35 -1.84
CA GLN A 165 36.79 5.20 -2.90
C GLN A 165 35.96 6.48 -3.00
N ARG A 166 36.60 7.65 -3.15
CA ARG A 166 35.89 8.94 -3.29
C ARG A 166 35.04 9.05 -4.55
N ASP A 167 35.36 8.27 -5.59
CA ASP A 167 34.64 8.18 -6.87
C ASP A 167 34.62 6.71 -7.34
N PRO A 168 33.57 5.93 -7.03
CA PRO A 168 33.45 4.56 -7.52
C PRO A 168 33.17 4.53 -9.03
N GLU A 169 33.89 3.68 -9.78
CA GLU A 169 33.62 3.48 -11.20
C GLU A 169 32.21 2.87 -11.37
N PRO A 170 31.38 3.42 -12.28
CA PRO A 170 30.05 2.88 -12.52
C PRO A 170 30.12 1.45 -13.08
N VAL A 171 29.32 0.55 -12.52
CA VAL A 171 29.27 -0.85 -12.94
C VAL A 171 28.07 -1.09 -13.85
N ASP A 172 28.27 -1.83 -14.94
CA ASP A 172 27.19 -2.32 -15.81
C ASP A 172 26.34 -3.35 -15.06
N LEU A 173 25.17 -2.88 -14.61
CA LEU A 173 24.24 -3.66 -13.83
C LEU A 173 23.65 -4.85 -14.62
N ILE A 174 23.49 -4.70 -15.94
CA ILE A 174 22.93 -5.75 -16.80
C ILE A 174 23.92 -6.90 -16.90
N SER A 175 25.17 -6.60 -17.25
CA SER A 175 26.22 -7.61 -17.39
C SER A 175 26.50 -8.35 -16.09
N LEU A 176 26.57 -7.62 -14.96
CA LEU A 176 26.73 -8.20 -13.63
C LEU A 176 25.57 -9.15 -13.29
N THR A 177 24.34 -8.70 -13.49
CA THR A 177 23.15 -9.48 -13.15
C THR A 177 23.00 -10.73 -14.02
N LYS A 178 23.36 -10.67 -15.31
CA LYS A 178 23.36 -11.86 -16.18
C LYS A 178 24.28 -12.96 -15.66
N GLY A 179 25.50 -12.60 -15.24
CA GLY A 179 26.44 -13.55 -14.64
C GLY A 179 25.91 -14.19 -13.35
N LEU A 180 25.27 -13.38 -12.50
CA LEU A 180 24.66 -13.86 -11.26
C LEU A 180 23.41 -14.70 -11.49
N LEU A 181 22.61 -14.38 -12.51
CA LEU A 181 21.43 -15.16 -12.87
C LEU A 181 21.82 -16.59 -13.26
N THR A 182 22.88 -16.76 -14.05
CA THR A 182 23.39 -18.11 -14.38
C THR A 182 23.75 -18.89 -13.11
N ARG A 183 24.46 -18.27 -12.16
CA ARG A 183 24.84 -18.90 -10.88
C ARG A 183 23.62 -19.24 -10.02
N VAL A 184 22.60 -18.39 -9.99
CA VAL A 184 21.34 -18.63 -9.27
C VAL A 184 20.58 -19.80 -9.90
N CYS A 185 20.49 -19.85 -11.22
CA CYS A 185 19.86 -20.96 -11.94
C CYS A 185 20.56 -22.29 -11.66
N GLU A 186 21.90 -22.33 -11.71
CA GLU A 186 22.70 -23.51 -11.36
C GLU A 186 22.46 -23.96 -9.91
N LEU A 187 22.50 -23.02 -8.96
CA LEU A 187 22.24 -23.32 -7.56
C LEU A 187 20.85 -23.94 -7.36
N LEU A 188 19.85 -23.41 -8.03
CA LEU A 188 18.45 -23.82 -7.85
C LEU A 188 18.04 -24.99 -8.74
N GLY A 189 18.89 -25.42 -9.68
CA GLY A 189 18.57 -26.45 -10.68
C GLY A 189 17.50 -25.99 -11.67
N ALA A 190 17.46 -24.69 -11.98
CA ALA A 190 16.48 -24.08 -12.85
C ALA A 190 17.02 -23.86 -14.28
N GLU A 191 16.14 -23.99 -15.28
CA GLU A 191 16.48 -23.71 -16.68
C GLU A 191 16.44 -22.19 -16.95
N ALA A 192 17.61 -21.58 -17.17
CA ALA A 192 17.71 -20.13 -17.41
C ALA A 192 16.89 -19.64 -18.61
N GLY A 193 16.63 -20.51 -19.61
CA GLY A 193 15.83 -20.17 -20.79
C GLY A 193 14.33 -19.94 -20.54
N ARG A 194 13.84 -20.19 -19.31
CA ARG A 194 12.43 -19.93 -18.93
C ARG A 194 12.21 -18.58 -18.25
N VAL A 195 13.28 -17.85 -17.98
CA VAL A 195 13.24 -16.55 -17.32
C VAL A 195 12.71 -15.50 -18.30
N HIS A 196 11.73 -14.72 -17.86
CA HIS A 196 11.16 -13.66 -18.69
C HIS A 196 12.09 -12.44 -18.71
N GLU A 197 12.65 -12.12 -19.87
CA GLU A 197 13.63 -11.02 -20.01
C GLU A 197 13.04 -9.65 -19.62
N GLY A 198 11.79 -9.37 -20.03
CA GLY A 198 11.12 -8.12 -19.63
C GLY A 198 10.92 -8.00 -18.11
N GLU A 199 10.75 -9.11 -17.40
CA GLU A 199 10.62 -9.06 -15.93
C GLU A 199 11.96 -8.71 -15.28
N LEU A 200 13.05 -9.28 -15.80
CA LEU A 200 14.41 -8.92 -15.39
C LEU A 200 14.70 -7.44 -15.67
N ALA A 201 14.32 -6.94 -16.86
CA ALA A 201 14.50 -5.55 -17.24
C ALA A 201 13.76 -4.60 -16.29
N ALA A 202 12.51 -4.90 -15.94
CA ALA A 202 11.76 -4.13 -14.96
C ALA A 202 12.44 -4.12 -13.58
N PHE A 203 12.98 -5.26 -13.14
CA PHE A 203 13.66 -5.34 -11.84
C PHE A 203 14.96 -4.54 -11.84
N LEU A 204 15.74 -4.60 -12.92
CA LEU A 204 16.97 -3.82 -13.09
C LEU A 204 16.67 -2.32 -13.12
N SER A 205 15.66 -1.89 -13.87
CA SER A 205 15.26 -0.49 -13.92
C SER A 205 14.81 0.01 -12.55
N TYR A 206 14.03 -0.79 -11.81
CA TYR A 206 13.61 -0.43 -10.46
C TYR A 206 14.78 -0.40 -9.47
N ALA A 207 15.69 -1.37 -9.56
CA ALA A 207 16.89 -1.44 -8.74
C ALA A 207 17.84 -0.26 -8.99
N ALA A 208 17.98 0.18 -10.24
CA ALA A 208 18.80 1.34 -10.58
C ALA A 208 18.21 2.65 -10.01
N ALA A 209 16.89 2.79 -9.98
CA ALA A 209 16.22 3.95 -9.39
C ALA A 209 16.18 3.91 -7.86
N TYR A 210 16.04 2.73 -7.26
CA TYR A 210 15.83 2.54 -5.82
C TYR A 210 16.73 1.44 -5.22
N PRO A 211 18.07 1.56 -5.30
CA PRO A 211 18.97 0.45 -5.00
C PRO A 211 18.97 0.05 -3.50
N HIS A 212 18.64 0.99 -2.60
CA HIS A 212 18.45 0.73 -1.17
C HIS A 212 17.02 0.33 -0.77
N ASN A 213 16.07 0.40 -1.70
CA ASN A 213 14.66 0.11 -1.45
C ASN A 213 14.08 -0.89 -2.47
N PHE A 214 14.93 -1.82 -2.92
CA PHE A 214 14.55 -2.81 -3.92
C PHE A 214 13.60 -3.85 -3.31
N LEU A 215 12.31 -3.71 -3.61
CA LEU A 215 11.25 -4.68 -3.28
C LEU A 215 10.42 -4.96 -4.53
N SER A 216 10.55 -6.17 -5.09
CA SER A 216 9.91 -6.52 -6.37
C SER A 216 8.68 -7.42 -6.20
N VAL A 217 7.73 -7.31 -7.13
CA VAL A 217 6.63 -8.25 -7.26
C VAL A 217 7.04 -9.40 -8.17
N ILE A 218 7.00 -10.63 -7.66
CA ILE A 218 7.65 -11.79 -8.30
C ILE A 218 6.68 -12.79 -8.95
N ASP A 219 5.39 -12.50 -8.92
CA ASP A 219 4.33 -13.38 -9.42
C ASP A 219 3.62 -12.82 -10.67
N SER A 220 4.30 -11.96 -11.44
CA SER A 220 3.75 -11.43 -12.70
C SER A 220 3.64 -12.50 -13.79
N TYR A 221 4.60 -13.43 -13.84
CA TYR A 221 4.61 -14.55 -14.79
C TYR A 221 4.68 -15.91 -14.07
N SER A 222 5.80 -16.18 -13.40
CA SER A 222 6.01 -17.41 -12.64
C SER A 222 6.97 -17.14 -11.49
N VAL A 223 6.53 -17.41 -10.26
CA VAL A 223 7.35 -17.22 -9.06
C VAL A 223 8.63 -18.04 -9.14
N GLY A 224 8.52 -19.35 -9.36
CA GLY A 224 9.68 -20.25 -9.31
C GLY A 224 10.56 -20.24 -10.57
N CYS A 225 9.96 -20.03 -11.75
CA CYS A 225 10.68 -20.15 -13.03
C CYS A 225 11.22 -18.82 -13.56
N SER A 226 10.81 -17.68 -12.96
CA SER A 226 11.20 -16.35 -13.45
C SER A 226 11.41 -15.36 -12.31
N GLY A 227 10.34 -14.95 -11.61
CA GLY A 227 10.38 -13.80 -10.71
C GLY A 227 11.35 -13.96 -9.53
N LEU A 228 11.39 -15.13 -8.90
CA LEU A 228 12.31 -15.39 -7.80
C LEU A 228 13.76 -15.50 -8.27
N LEU A 229 14.01 -16.05 -9.47
CA LEU A 229 15.34 -16.15 -10.07
C LEU A 229 15.88 -14.75 -10.41
N ASN A 230 15.05 -13.95 -11.09
CA ASN A 230 15.33 -12.56 -11.42
C ASN A 230 15.60 -11.72 -10.17
N PHE A 231 14.74 -11.83 -9.16
CA PHE A 231 14.93 -11.11 -7.90
C PHE A 231 16.25 -11.49 -7.23
N CYS A 232 16.57 -12.78 -7.11
CA CYS A 232 17.81 -13.21 -6.46
C CYS A 232 19.05 -12.72 -7.22
N ALA A 233 19.03 -12.75 -8.55
CA ALA A 233 20.13 -12.25 -9.37
C ALA A 233 20.36 -10.74 -9.15
N VAL A 234 19.30 -9.94 -9.23
CA VAL A 234 19.37 -8.48 -9.02
C VAL A 234 19.73 -8.15 -7.56
N ALA A 235 19.18 -8.86 -6.59
CA ALA A 235 19.48 -8.66 -5.18
C ALA A 235 20.95 -9.00 -4.85
N LEU A 236 21.52 -10.05 -5.45
CA LEU A 236 22.95 -10.35 -5.33
C LEU A 236 23.80 -9.25 -5.97
N ALA A 237 23.42 -8.75 -7.16
CA ALA A 237 24.13 -7.66 -7.83
C ALA A 237 24.17 -6.41 -6.95
N LEU A 238 23.02 -6.06 -6.35
CA LEU A 238 22.93 -4.96 -5.38
C LEU A 238 23.82 -5.18 -4.16
N CYS A 239 23.87 -6.41 -3.61
CA CYS A 239 24.73 -6.73 -2.47
C CYS A 239 26.22 -6.64 -2.82
N GLU A 240 26.64 -7.12 -3.99
CA GLU A 240 28.03 -7.01 -4.46
C GLU A 240 28.47 -5.55 -4.62
N LEU A 241 27.53 -4.66 -4.97
CA LEU A 241 27.74 -3.22 -5.10
C LEU A 241 27.50 -2.44 -3.79
N GLY A 242 27.39 -3.11 -2.64
CA GLY A 242 27.23 -2.47 -1.33
C GLY A 242 25.83 -1.94 -1.00
N TYR A 243 24.85 -2.14 -1.88
CA TYR A 243 23.45 -1.78 -1.64
C TYR A 243 22.72 -2.84 -0.81
N ARG A 244 21.54 -2.48 -0.31
CA ARG A 244 20.71 -3.36 0.53
C ARG A 244 19.33 -3.55 -0.10
N PRO A 245 19.05 -4.72 -0.70
CA PRO A 245 17.71 -5.06 -1.13
C PRO A 245 16.78 -5.25 0.07
N VAL A 246 15.48 -5.07 -0.15
CA VAL A 246 14.46 -5.10 0.92
C VAL A 246 13.72 -6.43 0.96
N GLY A 247 13.23 -6.93 -0.18
CA GLY A 247 12.48 -8.18 -0.21
C GLY A 247 11.62 -8.38 -1.44
N VAL A 248 10.59 -9.23 -1.31
CA VAL A 248 9.67 -9.55 -2.40
C VAL A 248 8.21 -9.39 -1.99
N ARG A 249 7.35 -9.15 -2.98
CA ARG A 249 5.89 -9.18 -2.86
C ARG A 249 5.30 -10.36 -3.64
N LEU A 250 4.35 -11.04 -3.01
CA LEU A 250 3.48 -12.07 -3.59
C LEU A 250 2.04 -11.55 -3.54
N ASP A 251 1.34 -11.51 -4.67
CA ASP A 251 -0.04 -11.00 -4.80
C ASP A 251 -1.06 -12.11 -5.16
N SER A 252 -0.59 -13.30 -5.51
CA SER A 252 -1.41 -14.40 -6.00
C SER A 252 -0.86 -15.79 -5.62
N GLY A 253 -1.69 -16.82 -5.79
CA GLY A 253 -1.37 -18.20 -5.41
C GLY A 253 -1.57 -18.48 -3.92
N ASP A 254 -1.07 -19.63 -3.46
CA ASP A 254 -1.03 -19.94 -2.03
C ASP A 254 0.15 -19.20 -1.38
N LEU A 255 -0.16 -18.02 -0.83
CA LEU A 255 0.83 -17.14 -0.22
C LEU A 255 1.59 -17.81 0.94
N CYS A 256 0.95 -18.72 1.68
CA CYS A 256 1.58 -19.42 2.78
C CYS A 256 2.67 -20.35 2.24
N SER A 257 2.30 -21.25 1.32
CA SER A 257 3.23 -22.19 0.69
C SER A 257 4.34 -21.46 -0.07
N LEU A 258 3.98 -20.46 -0.88
CA LEU A 258 4.94 -19.66 -1.65
C LEU A 258 5.91 -18.91 -0.74
N SER A 259 5.46 -18.36 0.40
CA SER A 259 6.36 -17.66 1.33
C SER A 259 7.43 -18.59 1.93
N VAL A 260 7.08 -19.86 2.17
CA VAL A 260 8.01 -20.88 2.68
C VAL A 260 9.03 -21.24 1.61
N ASP A 261 8.59 -21.41 0.36
CA ASP A 261 9.48 -21.72 -0.76
C ASP A 261 10.43 -20.55 -1.07
N VAL A 262 9.93 -19.32 -1.08
CA VAL A 262 10.76 -18.11 -1.20
C VAL A 262 11.80 -18.05 -0.09
N ARG A 263 11.41 -18.30 1.17
CA ARG A 263 12.35 -18.30 2.30
C ARG A 263 13.39 -19.40 2.16
N ARG A 264 13.03 -20.58 1.64
CA ARG A 264 13.98 -21.67 1.35
C ARG A 264 15.01 -21.23 0.33
N VAL A 265 14.60 -20.57 -0.75
CA VAL A 265 15.50 -20.03 -1.76
C VAL A 265 16.40 -18.94 -1.20
N PHE A 266 15.88 -18.01 -0.39
CA PHE A 266 16.71 -16.98 0.24
C PHE A 266 17.84 -17.58 1.09
N ARG A 267 17.55 -18.62 1.87
CA ARG A 267 18.57 -19.35 2.65
C ARG A 267 19.59 -20.08 1.78
N ARG A 268 19.23 -20.49 0.56
CA ARG A 268 20.21 -21.08 -0.37
C ARG A 268 21.09 -20.01 -0.99
N CYS A 269 20.51 -18.87 -1.35
CA CYS A 269 21.26 -17.74 -1.92
C CYS A 269 22.19 -17.07 -0.89
N SER A 270 21.93 -17.17 0.42
CA SER A 270 22.86 -16.67 1.42
C SER A 270 24.22 -17.39 1.42
N HIS A 271 24.33 -18.58 0.80
CA HIS A 271 25.61 -19.25 0.55
C HIS A 271 26.55 -18.47 -0.38
N PHE A 272 26.05 -17.52 -1.17
CA PHE A 272 26.88 -16.59 -1.92
C PHE A 272 27.56 -15.52 -1.04
N SER A 273 27.65 -15.75 0.29
CA SER A 273 28.23 -14.82 1.27
C SER A 273 27.51 -13.47 1.31
N ALA A 274 26.19 -13.49 1.13
CA ALA A 274 25.33 -12.32 1.20
C ALA A 274 24.38 -12.44 2.43
N PRO A 275 24.80 -12.01 3.63
CA PRO A 275 23.98 -12.07 4.86
C PRO A 275 22.64 -11.32 4.73
N ALA A 276 22.56 -10.38 3.79
CA ALA A 276 21.36 -9.60 3.51
C ALA A 276 20.14 -10.50 3.22
N PHE A 277 20.34 -11.67 2.59
CA PHE A 277 19.26 -12.58 2.23
C PHE A 277 18.48 -13.15 3.42
N ASP A 278 19.12 -13.27 4.59
CA ASP A 278 18.43 -13.73 5.80
C ASP A 278 17.46 -12.68 6.34
N SER A 279 17.74 -11.40 6.07
CA SER A 279 16.94 -10.26 6.53
C SER A 279 15.83 -9.81 5.57
N LEU A 280 15.82 -10.31 4.33
CA LEU A 280 14.84 -9.93 3.33
C LEU A 280 13.41 -10.23 3.79
N ILE A 281 12.50 -9.28 3.57
CA ILE A 281 11.10 -9.44 3.92
C ILE A 281 10.32 -10.11 2.79
N ILE A 282 9.20 -10.76 3.16
CA ILE A 282 8.24 -11.33 2.22
C ILE A 282 6.91 -10.66 2.53
N VAL A 283 6.36 -9.94 1.56
CA VAL A 283 5.09 -9.23 1.67
C VAL A 283 4.03 -10.02 0.92
N GLY A 284 3.00 -10.48 1.63
CA GLY A 284 1.81 -11.07 1.02
C GLY A 284 0.71 -10.02 0.86
N THR A 285 0.15 -9.89 -0.34
CA THR A 285 -0.95 -8.98 -0.65
C THR A 285 -2.07 -9.70 -1.39
N ASN A 286 -3.22 -9.00 -1.51
CA ASN A 286 -4.42 -9.44 -2.21
C ASN A 286 -5.12 -10.67 -1.61
N ASN A 287 -6.46 -10.65 -1.58
CA ASN A 287 -7.31 -11.67 -0.94
C ASN A 287 -6.90 -12.07 0.50
N ILE A 288 -6.28 -11.16 1.26
CA ILE A 288 -5.91 -11.40 2.67
C ILE A 288 -7.15 -11.22 3.55
N SER A 289 -7.37 -12.18 4.43
CA SER A 289 -8.37 -12.13 5.49
C SER A 289 -7.71 -12.24 6.86
N GLU A 290 -8.46 -12.06 7.93
CA GLU A 290 -7.97 -12.33 9.31
C GLU A 290 -7.50 -13.78 9.52
N LYS A 291 -7.93 -14.73 8.67
CA LYS A 291 -7.55 -16.14 8.76
C LYS A 291 -6.25 -16.46 8.00
N SER A 292 -5.84 -15.58 7.09
CA SER A 292 -4.66 -15.73 6.23
C SER A 292 -3.38 -15.48 7.01
#